data_AF-A0A5C7Z087-F1
#
_entry.id   AF-A0A5C7Z087-F1
#
_cell.length_a   1.000
_cell.length_b   1.000
_cell.length_c   1.000
_cell.angle_alpha   90.00
_cell.angle_beta   90.00
_cell.angle_gamma   90.00
#
_symmetry.space_group_name_H-M   'P 1'
#
loop_
_entity.id
_entity.type
_entity.pdbx_description
1 polymer ?
#
loop_
_entity_poly.entity_id
_entity_poly.type
_entity_poly.pdbx_seq_one_letter_code
_entity_poly.pdbx_strand_id
1 'polypeptide(L)' 'GKEIGIEGKLTHRSYDDKDGIKRYVTEVVANEILLIGK' A
#
# COMPACT_ATOMS: atom_id res chain seq x y z
N GLY A 1 6.12 -13.13 11.37
CA GLY A 1 6.21 -11.69 11.04
C GLY A 1 6.18 -10.89 12.33
N LYS A 2 6.55 -9.60 12.28
CA LYS A 2 6.31 -8.67 13.40
C LYS A 2 4.97 -7.98 13.20
N GLU A 3 4.23 -7.75 14.27
CA GLU A 3 2.99 -6.98 14.21
C GLU A 3 3.30 -5.49 14.11
N ILE A 4 2.61 -4.80 13.21
CA ILE A 4 2.73 -3.37 13.02
C ILE A 4 1.34 -2.77 12.80
N GLY A 5 1.12 -1.58 13.35
CA GLY A 5 0.02 -0.69 12.99
C GLY A 5 0.49 0.29 11.92
N ILE A 6 -0.40 0.62 10.98
CA ILE A 6 -0.15 1.60 9.93
C ILE A 6 -1.28 2.60 9.93
N GLU A 7 -0.94 3.89 10.02
CA GLU A 7 -1.85 4.99 9.73
C GLU A 7 -1.44 5.62 8.40
N GLY A 8 -2.41 5.85 7.52
CA GLY A 8 -2.14 6.41 6.21
C GLY A 8 -3.39 6.60 5.38
N LYS A 9 -3.17 6.97 4.12
CA LYS A 9 -4.25 7.21 3.16
C LYS A 9 -4.42 6.01 2.23
N LEU A 10 -5.66 5.54 2.08
CA LEU A 10 -6.01 4.60 1.01
C LEU A 10 -5.97 5.32 -0.34
N THR A 11 -5.19 4.79 -1.28
CA THR A 11 -5.02 5.35 -2.62
C THR A 11 -5.27 4.29 -3.68
N HIS A 12 -5.71 4.76 -4.85
CA HIS A 12 -5.91 3.94 -6.03
C HIS A 12 -5.16 4.57 -7.20
N ARG A 13 -4.41 3.75 -7.93
CA ARG A 13 -3.73 4.16 -9.17
C ARG A 13 -3.86 3.08 -10.22
N SER A 14 -3.69 3.48 -11.49
CA SER A 14 -3.60 2.54 -12.59
C SER A 14 -2.40 2.84 -13.47
N TYR A 15 -1.88 1.81 -14.13
CA TYR A 15 -0.80 1.91 -15.10
C TYR A 15 -0.95 0.80 -16.14
N ASP A 16 -0.45 1.03 -17.35
CA ASP A 16 -0.37 -0.01 -18.38
C ASP A 16 0.92 -0.81 -18.18
N ASP A 17 0.82 -2.13 -18.15
CA ASP A 17 2.00 -3.00 -18.07
C ASP A 17 2.69 -3.14 -19.44
N LYS A 18 3.76 -3.95 -19.49
CA LYS A 18 4.57 -4.13 -20.70
C LYS A 18 3.79 -4.71 -21.89
N ASP A 19 2.69 -5.40 -21.62
CA ASP A 19 1.83 -6.01 -22.64
C ASP A 19 0.64 -5.10 -23.00
N GLY A 20 0.64 -3.85 -22.50
CA GLY A 20 -0.43 -2.87 -22.73
C GLY A 20 -1.69 -3.14 -21.92
N ILE A 21 -1.63 -4.01 -20.91
CA ILE A 21 -2.78 -4.33 -20.07
C ILE A 21 -2.86 -3.33 -18.92
N LYS A 22 -3.99 -2.64 -18.79
CA LYS A 22 -4.25 -1.72 -17.68
C LYS A 22 -4.38 -2.47 -16.35
N ARG A 23 -3.50 -2.15 -15.41
CA ARG A 23 -3.50 -2.68 -14.04
C ARG A 23 -4.03 -1.64 -13.08
N TYR A 24 -4.79 -2.10 -12.09
CA TYR A 24 -5.32 -1.28 -11.00
C TYR A 24 -4.66 -1.70 -9.71
N VAL A 25 -4.17 -0.73 -8.94
CA VAL A 25 -3.52 -0.95 -7.65
C VAL A 25 -4.26 -0.14 -6.61
N THR A 26 -4.60 -0.81 -5.53
CA THR A 26 -5.09 -0.19 -4.29
C THR A 26 -4.00 -0.37 -3.25
N GLU A 27 -3.54 0.72 -2.66
CA GLU A 27 -2.45 0.71 -1.69
C GLU A 27 -2.74 1.69 -0.53
N VAL A 28 -2.10 1.47 0.61
CA VAL A 28 -2.10 2.44 1.71
C VAL A 28 -0.77 3.17 1.65
N VAL A 29 -0.82 4.48 1.41
CA VAL A 29 0.34 5.35 1.55
C VAL A 29 0.50 5.65 3.03
N ALA A 30 1.46 4.99 3.68
CA ALA A 30 1.71 5.11 5.11
C ALA A 30 2.28 6.49 5.46
N ASN A 31 1.67 7.13 6.45
CA ASN A 31 2.18 8.36 7.07
C ASN A 31 2.90 8.05 8.38
N GLU A 32 2.38 7.09 9.14
CA GLU A 32 2.96 6.61 10.39
C GLU A 32 2.95 5.08 10.46
N ILE A 33 3.97 4.52 11.12
CA ILE A 33 4.07 3.09 11.40
C ILE A 33 4.35 2.92 12.89
N LEU A 34 3.53 2.11 13.55
CA LEU A 34 3.69 1.72 14.94
C LEU A 34 4.15 0.27 15.00
N LEU A 35 5.23 -0.01 15.74
CA LEU A 35 5.60 -1.39 16.07
C LEU A 35 4.76 -1.87 17.25
N ILE A 36 4.09 -3.00 17.11
CA ILE A 36 3.24 -3.58 18.16
C ILE A 36 3.90 -4.87 18.66
N GLY A 37 4.10 -4.97 19.98
CA GLY A 37 4.78 -6.10 20.64
C GLY A 37 6.10 -5.71 21.33
N LYS A 38 6.71 -6.65 22.06
CA LYS A 38 8.03 -6.48 22.70
C LYS A 38 9.18 -6.53 21.70
#